data_AF-A0A9D7HTY7-F1
#
_entry.id   AF-A0A9D7HTY7-F1
#
_cell.length_a   1.000
_cell.length_b   1.000
_cell.length_c   1.000
_cell.angle_alpha   90.00
_cell.angle_beta   90.00
_cell.angle_gamma   90.00
#
_symmetry.space_group_name_H-M   'P 1'
#
loop_
_entity.id
_entity.type
_entity.pdbx_description
1 polymer ?
#
loop_
_entity_poly.entity_id
_entity_poly.type
_entity_poly.pdbx_seq_one_letter_code
_entity_poly.pdbx_strand_id
1 'polypeptide(L)'
;MGEARFPQRAVVSAVQAALAEQLAAGEQELRVSTPGGRFHVRWDENGSATALGQLAFFAEFLEVSGLFERWVESCPMAYTSA
;
A
#
# COMPACT_ATOMS: atom_id res chain seq x y z
N MET A 1 8.63 49.09 -22.73
CA MET A 1 9.42 48.56 -21.60
C MET A 1 8.70 47.30 -21.13
N GLY A 2 9.02 46.16 -21.74
CA GLY A 2 8.30 44.89 -21.54
C GLY A 2 8.98 44.07 -20.45
N GLU A 3 8.24 43.75 -19.39
CA GLU A 3 8.78 43.01 -18.26
C GLU A 3 9.22 41.60 -18.66
N ALA A 4 10.45 41.25 -18.31
CA ALA A 4 11.02 39.91 -18.46
C ALA A 4 10.36 38.93 -17.48
N ARG A 5 9.11 38.53 -17.75
CA ARG A 5 8.29 37.70 -16.83
C ARG A 5 8.28 36.20 -17.16
N PHE A 6 9.09 35.77 -18.13
CA PHE A 6 8.97 34.45 -18.77
C PHE A 6 9.78 33.26 -18.21
N PRO A 7 10.87 33.39 -17.42
CA PRO A 7 11.52 32.20 -16.85
C PRO A 7 10.82 31.68 -15.59
N GLN A 8 10.24 32.56 -14.77
CA GLN A 8 9.63 32.17 -13.49
C GLN A 8 8.34 31.35 -13.69
N ARG A 9 7.52 31.68 -14.69
CA ARG A 9 6.29 30.92 -15.02
C ARG A 9 6.61 29.51 -15.54
N ALA A 10 7.68 29.35 -16.32
CA ALA A 10 8.10 28.05 -16.84
C ALA A 10 8.56 27.12 -15.71
N VAL A 11 9.35 27.64 -14.77
CA VAL A 11 9.81 26.87 -13.60
C VAL A 11 8.63 26.46 -12.72
N VAL A 12 7.69 27.37 -12.42
CA VAL A 12 6.50 27.05 -11.63
C VAL A 12 5.65 25.98 -12.31
N SER A 13 5.44 26.07 -13.62
CA SER A 13 4.71 25.06 -14.41
C SER A 13 5.38 23.69 -14.36
N ALA A 14 6.72 23.63 -14.45
CA ALA A 14 7.46 22.39 -14.40
C ALA A 14 7.39 21.73 -13.00
N VAL A 15 7.49 22.53 -11.94
CA VAL A 15 7.34 22.05 -10.56
C VAL A 15 5.93 21.51 -10.31
N GLN A 16 4.90 22.19 -10.80
CA GLN A 16 3.52 21.71 -10.69
C GLN A 16 3.30 20.38 -11.42
N ALA A 17 3.86 20.23 -12.62
CA ALA A 17 3.77 18.98 -13.38
C ALA A 17 4.49 17.81 -12.67
N ALA A 18 5.72 18.03 -12.19
CA ALA A 18 6.47 17.02 -11.45
C ALA A 18 5.75 16.60 -10.14
N LEU A 19 5.15 17.55 -9.42
CA LEU A 19 4.38 17.23 -8.22
C LEU A 19 3.12 16.42 -8.54
N ALA A 20 2.44 16.72 -9.65
CA ALA A 20 1.26 15.96 -10.09
C ALA A 20 1.61 14.52 -10.48
N GLU A 21 2.73 14.30 -11.17
CA GLU A 21 3.24 12.96 -11.48
C GLU A 21 3.57 12.17 -10.21
N GLN A 22 4.15 12.83 -9.20
CA GLN A 22 4.53 12.19 -7.95
C GLN A 22 3.33 11.83 -7.08
N LEU A 23 2.26 12.65 -7.09
CA LEU A 23 0.98 12.33 -6.46
C LEU A 23 0.26 11.18 -7.18
N ALA A 24 0.29 11.15 -8.52
CA ALA A 24 -0.27 10.03 -9.30
C ALA A 24 0.49 8.71 -9.04
N ALA A 25 1.79 8.77 -8.76
CA ALA A 25 2.57 7.61 -8.35
C ALA A 25 2.16 7.04 -6.98
N GLY A 26 1.45 7.81 -6.14
CA GLY A 26 0.83 7.36 -4.89
C GLY A 26 -0.37 6.43 -5.07
N GLU A 27 -0.94 6.37 -6.29
CA GLU A 27 -2.06 5.50 -6.64
C GLU A 27 -1.60 4.09 -7.11
N GLN A 28 -0.40 3.66 -6.71
CA GLN A 28 0.06 2.31 -7.02
C GLN A 28 -0.76 1.28 -6.24
N GLU A 29 -1.57 0.53 -6.97
CA GLU A 29 -2.30 -0.63 -6.44
C GLU A 29 -1.30 -1.73 -6.06
N LEU A 30 -1.13 -1.93 -4.75
CA LEU A 30 -0.25 -2.93 -4.17
C LEU A 30 -0.97 -4.28 -4.14
N ARG A 31 -0.38 -5.29 -4.75
CA ARG A 31 -0.89 -6.66 -4.68
C ARG A 31 -0.23 -7.38 -3.52
N VAL A 32 -1.05 -7.87 -2.60
CA VAL A 32 -0.62 -8.50 -1.34
C VAL A 32 -1.10 -9.94 -1.32
N SER A 33 -0.20 -10.89 -1.15
CA SER A 33 -0.54 -12.32 -1.07
C SER A 33 -0.70 -12.74 0.38
N THR A 34 -1.87 -13.25 0.75
CA THR A 34 -2.16 -13.67 2.14
C THR A 34 -2.64 -15.12 2.16
N PRO A 35 -2.72 -15.78 3.34
CA PRO A 35 -3.27 -17.14 3.43
C PRO A 35 -4.74 -17.22 2.98
N GLY A 36 -5.47 -16.10 3.00
CA GLY A 36 -6.84 -16.00 2.53
C GLY A 36 -6.98 -15.69 1.02
N GLY A 37 -5.86 -15.62 0.29
CA GLY A 37 -5.81 -15.25 -1.13
C GLY A 37 -5.14 -13.89 -1.37
N ARG A 38 -5.28 -13.39 -2.61
CA ARG A 38 -4.66 -12.13 -3.05
C ARG A 38 -5.57 -10.94 -2.83
N PHE A 39 -5.01 -9.88 -2.27
CA PHE A 39 -5.67 -8.61 -1.99
C PHE A 39 -5.03 -7.50 -2.80
N HIS A 40 -5.84 -6.51 -3.18
CA HIS A 40 -5.40 -5.27 -3.80
C HIS A 40 -5.53 -4.15 -2.77
N VAL A 41 -4.43 -3.46 -2.49
CA VAL A 41 -4.32 -2.44 -1.45
C VAL A 41 -3.94 -1.11 -2.09
N ARG A 42 -4.61 -0.04 -1.67
CA ARG A 42 -4.31 1.33 -2.08
C ARG A 42 -4.17 2.20 -0.85
N TRP A 43 -3.23 3.14 -0.89
CA TRP A 43 -3.12 4.17 0.14
C TRP A 43 -4.15 5.27 -0.09
N ASP A 44 -4.86 5.65 0.97
CA ASP A 44 -5.71 6.83 0.99
C ASP A 44 -4.95 7.97 1.67
N GLU A 45 -4.49 8.94 0.90
CA GLU A 45 -3.74 10.11 1.41
C GLU A 45 -4.58 11.00 2.32
N ASN A 46 -5.91 10.91 2.23
CA ASN A 46 -6.84 11.67 3.08
C ASN A 46 -7.29 10.87 4.31
N GLY A 47 -6.90 9.60 4.41
CA GLY A 47 -7.24 8.72 5.52
C GLY A 47 -6.29 8.89 6.69
N SER A 48 -6.83 8.91 7.91
CA SER A 48 -6.01 8.80 9.12
C SER A 48 -5.31 7.44 9.17
N ALA A 49 -4.05 7.42 9.59
CA ALA A 49 -3.33 6.17 9.85
C ALA A 49 -4.04 5.38 10.96
N THR A 50 -4.26 4.08 10.71
CA THR A 50 -4.85 3.16 11.69
C THR A 50 -3.94 1.96 11.88
N ALA A 51 -3.97 1.36 13.08
CA ALA A 51 -3.25 0.10 13.33
C ALA A 51 -3.71 -1.03 12.40
N LEU A 52 -4.99 -1.03 12.02
CA LEU A 52 -5.56 -2.02 11.11
C LEU A 52 -5.04 -1.88 9.67
N GLY A 53 -4.59 -0.69 9.26
CA GLY A 53 -4.09 -0.43 7.91
C GLY A 53 -2.88 -1.28 7.52
N GLN A 54 -2.13 -1.79 8.50
CA GLN A 54 -0.96 -2.66 8.27
C GLN A 54 -1.30 -4.15 8.21
N LEU A 55 -2.54 -4.55 8.52
CA LEU A 55 -2.91 -5.97 8.63
C LEU A 55 -2.74 -6.76 7.34
N ALA A 56 -2.98 -6.15 6.18
CA ALA A 56 -2.78 -6.81 4.89
C ALA A 56 -1.32 -7.25 4.72
N PHE A 57 -0.36 -6.36 5.03
CA PHE A 57 1.07 -6.65 4.94
C PHE A 57 1.54 -7.62 6.02
N PHE A 58 0.96 -7.56 7.22
CA PHE A 58 1.21 -8.57 8.24
C PHE A 58 0.73 -9.96 7.80
N ALA A 59 -0.45 -10.06 7.17
CA ALA A 59 -0.94 -11.30 6.63
C ALA A 59 -0.05 -11.84 5.49
N GLU A 60 0.52 -10.97 4.66
CA GLU A 60 1.51 -11.39 3.66
C GLU A 60 2.83 -11.85 4.26
N PHE A 61 3.29 -11.21 5.32
CA PHE A 61 4.43 -11.72 6.07
C PHE A 61 4.16 -13.16 6.58
N LEU A 62 2.96 -13.43 7.09
CA LEU A 62 2.60 -14.77 7.55
C LEU A 62 2.58 -15.81 6.41
N GLU A 63 2.10 -15.41 5.23
CA GLU A 63 2.09 -16.24 4.02
C GLU A 63 3.52 -16.52 3.54
N VAL A 64 4.30 -15.48 3.25
CA VAL A 64 5.65 -15.59 2.69
C VAL A 64 6.62 -16.32 3.62
N SER A 65 6.46 -16.15 4.93
CA SER A 65 7.29 -16.85 5.92
C SER A 65 6.83 -18.29 6.19
N GLY A 66 5.64 -18.70 5.71
CA GLY A 66 4.99 -19.95 6.05
C GLY A 66 4.67 -20.10 7.55
N LEU A 67 4.66 -19.01 8.32
CA LEU A 67 4.41 -19.06 9.76
C LEU A 67 2.99 -19.52 10.07
N PHE A 68 2.02 -19.02 9.31
CA PHE A 68 0.62 -19.38 9.52
C PHE A 68 0.39 -20.87 9.27
N GLU A 69 0.93 -21.43 8.19
CA GLU A 69 0.84 -22.85 7.86
C GLU A 69 1.42 -23.72 8.99
N ARG A 70 2.64 -23.42 9.45
CA ARG A 70 3.26 -24.15 10.58
C ARG A 70 2.43 -24.09 11.85
N TRP A 71 1.81 -22.94 12.14
CA TRP A 71 0.91 -22.82 13.29
C TRP A 71 -0.33 -23.69 13.14
N VAL A 72 -0.94 -23.69 11.96
CA VAL A 72 -2.09 -24.56 11.64
C VAL A 72 -1.73 -26.03 11.83
N GLU A 73 -0.59 -26.47 11.29
CA GLU A 73 -0.10 -27.86 11.45
C GLU A 73 0.15 -28.23 12.91
N SER A 74 0.68 -27.31 13.71
CA SER A 74 0.96 -27.52 15.14
C SER A 74 -0.27 -27.42 16.04
N CYS A 75 -1.41 -27.00 15.50
CA CYS A 75 -2.59 -26.65 16.28
C CYS A 75 -3.33 -27.93 16.74
N PRO A 76 -3.59 -28.14 18.04
CA PRO A 76 -4.20 -29.37 18.56
C PRO A 76 -5.72 -29.41 18.35
N MET A 77 -6.23 -29.01 17.18
CA MET A 77 -7.65 -29.05 16.88
C MET A 77 -8.07 -30.41 16.31
N ALA A 78 -8.04 -31.43 17.16
CA ALA A 78 -8.85 -32.62 16.95
C ALA A 78 -10.27 -32.33 17.48
N TYR A 79 -11.11 -31.66 16.68
CA TYR A 79 -12.55 -31.62 16.99
C TYR A 79 -13.16 -32.98 16.63
N THR A 80 -13.22 -33.87 17.60
CA THR A 80 -14.00 -35.11 17.49
C THR A 80 -15.38 -34.84 18.07
N SER A 81 -16.38 -34.58 17.22
CA SER A 81 -17.77 -34.70 17.66
C SER A 81 -18.06 -36.16 17.96
N ALA A 82 -18.60 -36.45 19.15
CA ALA A 82 -19.06 -37.77 19.54
C ALA A 82 -20.34 -38.18 18.79
#